data_AF-A0A428SSY9-F1
#
_entry.id   AF-A0A428SSY9-F1
#
_cell.length_a   1.000
_cell.length_b   1.000
_cell.length_c   1.000
_cell.angle_alpha   90.00
_cell.angle_beta   90.00
_cell.angle_gamma   90.00
#
_symmetry.space_group_name_H-M   'P 1'
#
loop_
_entity.id
_entity.type
_entity.pdbx_description
1 polymer ?
#
loop_
_entity_poly.entity_id
_entity_poly.type
_entity_poly.pdbx_seq_one_letter_code
_entity_poly.pdbx_strand_id
1 'polypeptide(L)'
;MAGKESGKHGASDNLSPAQRLKHFNGMLVFIMIYLAFCAFNFGFDVGTFGGVQAMHSFTSMFGECDDKNVCALPGWLSSVMTATPFLGKAAGCIACGWIAEKWGRRAAILGICLVSFVGVALQTSATTAAQFTIGRIITFGMTGMAIVVIPIYSAEVSPKVLRGMFASTIQVMIIFGQVISTLVTYGTKSMQSAAGWRIPIGLQLLVPAIIFLSLALIARVTSLVA
;
A
#
# COMPACT_ATOMS: atom_id res chain seq x y z
N MET A 1 33.26 24.97 -35.21
CA MET A 1 32.44 23.78 -35.52
C MET A 1 31.52 23.45 -34.32
N ALA A 2 30.61 24.37 -33.97
CA ALA A 2 29.67 24.19 -32.87
C ALA A 2 28.27 24.56 -33.39
N GLY A 3 27.39 23.57 -33.51
CA GLY A 3 26.05 23.85 -34.04
C GLY A 3 25.22 22.65 -34.49
N LYS A 4 25.32 21.48 -33.83
CA LYS A 4 24.49 20.32 -34.19
C LYS A 4 24.09 19.39 -33.04
N GLU A 5 23.87 19.91 -31.83
CA GLU A 5 23.35 19.09 -30.72
C GLU A 5 22.17 19.70 -29.93
N SER A 6 21.60 20.83 -30.36
CA SER A 6 20.49 21.47 -29.63
C SER A 6 19.07 21.02 -30.07
N GLY A 7 18.94 20.12 -31.05
CA GLY A 7 17.65 19.82 -31.69
C GLY A 7 16.90 18.56 -31.21
N LYS A 8 17.51 17.72 -30.37
CA LYS A 8 16.91 16.41 -29.98
C LYS A 8 16.18 16.39 -28.64
N HIS A 9 16.34 17.43 -27.81
CA HIS A 9 15.66 17.50 -26.50
C HIS A 9 14.24 18.08 -26.56
N GLY A 10 13.81 18.69 -27.67
CA GLY A 10 12.47 19.31 -27.80
C GLY A 10 11.40 18.46 -28.49
N ALA A 11 11.76 17.30 -29.08
CA ALA A 11 10.84 16.51 -29.91
C ALA A 11 10.05 15.43 -29.13
N SER A 12 10.52 15.01 -27.95
CA SER A 12 9.82 14.03 -27.10
C SER A 12 8.68 14.62 -26.28
N ASP A 13 8.66 15.94 -26.10
CA ASP A 13 7.73 16.61 -25.18
C ASP A 13 6.37 16.94 -25.83
N ASN A 14 6.31 16.95 -27.17
CA ASN A 14 5.10 17.25 -27.96
C ASN A 14 4.43 16.01 -28.58
N LEU A 15 4.63 14.83 -28.00
CA LEU A 15 3.92 13.62 -28.44
C LEU A 15 2.45 13.68 -28.01
N SER A 16 1.53 13.56 -28.98
CA SER A 16 0.09 13.42 -28.74
C SER A 16 -0.20 12.23 -27.81
N PRO A 17 -1.22 12.29 -26.92
CA PRO A 17 -1.57 11.20 -26.01
C PRO A 17 -1.68 9.84 -26.70
N ALA A 18 -2.20 9.79 -27.93
CA ALA A 18 -2.33 8.57 -28.72
C ALA A 18 -0.98 7.96 -29.16
N GLN A 19 0.04 8.79 -29.40
CA GLN A 19 1.39 8.34 -29.75
C GLN A 19 2.14 7.83 -28.51
N ARG A 20 1.87 8.41 -27.34
CA ARG A 20 2.39 7.91 -26.04
C ARG A 20 1.87 6.51 -25.74
N LEU A 21 0.61 6.22 -26.08
CA LEU A 21 0.02 4.89 -25.90
C LEU A 21 0.66 3.79 -26.76
N LYS A 22 1.26 4.11 -27.91
CA LYS A 22 1.97 3.10 -28.73
C LYS A 22 3.21 2.51 -28.05
N HIS A 23 3.73 3.16 -27.01
CA HIS A 23 4.84 2.65 -26.21
C HIS A 23 4.41 1.67 -25.10
N PHE A 24 3.11 1.37 -24.98
CA PHE A 24 2.65 0.32 -24.07
C PHE A 24 2.97 -1.07 -24.64
N ASN A 25 3.87 -1.76 -23.96
CA ASN A 25 4.06 -3.19 -24.12
C ASN A 25 3.17 -3.93 -23.11
N GLY A 26 2.63 -5.11 -23.46
CA GLY A 26 1.84 -5.94 -22.54
C GLY A 26 2.58 -6.27 -21.23
N MET A 27 3.90 -6.45 -21.30
CA MET A 27 4.73 -6.63 -20.10
C MET A 27 4.75 -5.38 -19.20
N LEU A 28 4.79 -4.19 -19.81
CA LEU A 28 4.80 -2.93 -19.08
C LEU A 28 3.46 -2.70 -18.37
N VAL A 29 2.34 -3.04 -19.03
CA VAL A 29 1.00 -3.03 -18.43
C VAL A 29 0.91 -3.99 -17.25
N PHE A 30 1.46 -5.20 -17.38
CA PHE A 30 1.45 -6.18 -16.29
C PHE A 30 2.22 -5.69 -15.05
N ILE A 31 3.42 -5.13 -15.23
CA ILE A 31 4.22 -4.55 -14.14
C ILE A 31 3.49 -3.35 -13.52
N MET A 32 2.83 -2.53 -14.34
CA MET A 32 2.05 -1.39 -13.87
C MET A 32 0.88 -1.83 -12.99
N ILE A 33 0.12 -2.84 -13.41
CA ILE A 33 -0.99 -3.42 -12.64
C ILE A 33 -0.46 -4.01 -11.32
N TYR A 34 0.67 -4.71 -11.37
CA TYR A 34 1.29 -5.29 -10.19
C TYR A 34 1.70 -4.23 -9.15
N LEU A 35 2.36 -3.16 -9.60
CA LEU A 35 2.73 -2.02 -8.74
C LEU A 35 1.49 -1.27 -8.24
N ALA A 36 0.45 -1.15 -9.06
CA ALA A 36 -0.83 -0.58 -8.69
C ALA A 36 -1.52 -1.37 -7.57
N PHE A 37 -1.48 -2.71 -7.58
CA PHE A 37 -2.01 -3.52 -6.48
C PHE A 37 -1.23 -3.34 -5.17
N CYS A 38 0.09 -3.16 -5.24
CA CYS A 38 0.89 -2.82 -4.07
C CYS A 38 0.46 -1.46 -3.49
N ALA A 39 0.23 -0.48 -4.35
CA ALA A 39 -0.24 0.85 -3.97
C ALA A 39 -1.68 0.82 -3.41
N PHE A 40 -2.54 -0.02 -3.99
CA PHE A 40 -3.89 -0.28 -3.49
C PHE A 40 -3.85 -0.86 -2.07
N ASN A 41 -2.96 -1.83 -1.78
CA ASN A 41 -2.84 -2.40 -0.43
C ASN A 41 -2.48 -1.34 0.62
N PHE A 42 -1.55 -0.44 0.29
CA PHE A 42 -1.24 0.71 1.14
C PHE A 42 -2.48 1.60 1.38
N GLY A 43 -3.20 1.95 0.31
CA GLY A 43 -4.43 2.73 0.43
C GLY A 43 -5.49 2.04 1.30
N PHE A 44 -5.64 0.72 1.12
CA PHE A 44 -6.59 -0.09 1.86
C PHE A 44 -6.28 -0.10 3.36
N ASP A 45 -5.02 -0.23 3.77
CA ASP A 45 -4.59 -0.17 5.17
C ASP A 45 -4.98 1.17 5.84
N VAL A 46 -4.66 2.27 5.16
CA VAL A 46 -4.93 3.62 5.67
C VAL A 46 -6.43 3.86 5.83
N GLY A 47 -7.23 3.50 4.82
CA GLY A 47 -8.68 3.72 4.87
C GLY A 47 -9.40 2.78 5.85
N THR A 48 -8.92 1.54 6.01
CA THR A 48 -9.52 0.55 6.93
C THR A 48 -9.52 1.06 8.35
N PHE A 49 -8.37 1.51 8.86
CA PHE A 49 -8.31 2.02 10.23
C PHE A 49 -9.11 3.31 10.42
N GLY A 50 -9.12 4.19 9.41
CA GLY A 50 -9.90 5.43 9.43
C GLY A 50 -11.38 5.18 9.72
N GLY A 51 -11.95 4.10 9.18
CA GLY A 51 -13.34 3.72 9.47
C GLY A 51 -13.52 2.77 10.66
N VAL A 52 -12.62 1.80 10.85
CA VAL A 52 -12.73 0.79 11.91
C VAL A 52 -12.66 1.41 13.30
N GLN A 53 -11.83 2.43 13.50
CA GLN A 53 -11.71 3.10 14.81
C GLN A 53 -13.01 3.76 15.30
N ALA A 54 -13.95 4.04 14.39
CA ALA A 54 -15.25 4.63 14.68
C ALA A 54 -16.37 3.59 14.82
N MET A 55 -16.08 2.30 14.63
CA MET A 55 -17.07 1.24 14.76
C MET A 55 -17.37 0.93 16.22
N HIS A 56 -18.65 0.72 16.54
CA HIS A 56 -19.07 0.31 17.88
C HIS A 56 -18.44 -1.03 18.31
N SER A 57 -18.26 -1.98 17.38
CA SER A 57 -17.61 -3.26 17.68
C SER A 57 -16.12 -3.13 17.98
N PHE A 58 -15.46 -2.06 17.53
CA PHE A 58 -14.08 -1.77 17.86
C PHE A 58 -13.96 -0.99 19.18
N THR A 59 -14.79 0.04 19.37
CA THR A 59 -14.78 0.86 20.59
C THR A 59 -15.30 0.10 21.82
N SER A 60 -16.18 -0.89 21.65
CA SER A 60 -16.57 -1.79 22.75
C SER A 60 -15.47 -2.76 23.18
N MET A 61 -14.50 -3.06 22.32
CA MET A 61 -13.38 -3.95 22.65
C MET A 61 -12.17 -3.19 23.20
N PHE A 62 -11.86 -2.02 22.65
CA PHE A 62 -10.63 -1.29 22.95
C PHE A 62 -10.84 0.10 23.54
N GLY A 63 -12.08 0.57 23.61
CA GLY A 63 -12.45 1.89 24.12
C GLY A 63 -13.03 1.86 25.53
N GLU A 64 -13.52 3.00 25.95
CA GLU A 64 -14.20 3.21 27.23
C GLU A 64 -15.68 3.54 26.95
N CYS A 65 -16.58 3.04 27.79
CA CYS A 65 -18.02 3.26 27.66
C CYS A 65 -18.50 4.20 28.77
N ASP A 66 -19.26 5.21 28.38
CA ASP A 66 -19.93 6.12 29.32
C ASP A 66 -21.16 5.44 29.96
N ASP A 67 -21.72 6.04 31.02
CA ASP A 67 -22.91 5.56 31.74
C ASP A 67 -24.14 5.35 30.84
N LYS A 68 -24.14 5.98 29.66
CA LYS A 68 -25.17 5.86 28.61
C LYS A 68 -24.92 4.73 27.61
N ASN A 69 -23.96 3.84 27.87
CA ASN A 69 -23.51 2.76 26.97
C ASN A 69 -23.01 3.26 25.60
N VAL A 70 -22.51 4.50 25.52
CA VAL A 70 -21.86 5.02 24.32
C VAL A 70 -20.36 4.74 24.46
N CYS A 71 -19.86 3.76 23.69
CA CYS A 71 -18.44 3.39 23.72
C CYS A 71 -17.65 4.17 22.68
N ALA A 72 -16.59 4.84 23.11
CA ALA A 72 -15.69 5.60 22.26
C ALA A 72 -14.23 5.31 22.60
N LEU A 73 -13.34 5.48 21.62
CA LEU A 73 -11.91 5.39 21.90
C LEU A 73 -11.45 6.65 22.64
N PRO A 74 -10.74 6.52 23.78
CA PRO A 74 -10.12 7.67 24.45
C PRO A 74 -9.23 8.45 23.48
N GLY A 75 -9.25 9.78 23.56
CA GLY A 75 -8.50 10.65 22.64
C GLY A 75 -7.00 10.36 22.62
N TRP A 76 -6.42 10.04 23.79
CA TRP A 76 -5.02 9.64 23.92
C TRP A 76 -4.73 8.31 23.19
N LEU A 77 -5.62 7.32 23.30
CA LEU A 77 -5.43 6.00 22.69
C LEU A 77 -5.58 6.08 21.17
N SER A 78 -6.58 6.83 20.68
CA SER A 78 -6.75 7.10 19.25
C SER A 78 -5.52 7.81 18.67
N SER A 79 -4.96 8.79 19.40
CA SER A 79 -3.74 9.49 19.01
C SER A 79 -2.54 8.55 18.94
N VAL A 80 -2.35 7.67 19.93
CA VAL A 80 -1.29 6.66 19.92
C VAL A 80 -1.44 5.68 18.76
N MET A 81 -2.64 5.15 18.53
CA MET A 81 -2.93 4.21 17.43
C MET A 81 -2.80 4.84 16.03
N THR A 82 -2.93 6.16 15.93
CA THR A 82 -2.80 6.90 14.67
C THR A 82 -1.37 7.38 14.42
N ALA A 83 -0.66 7.85 15.45
CA ALA A 83 0.66 8.46 15.32
C ALA A 83 1.81 7.44 15.32
N THR A 84 1.77 6.45 16.22
CA THR A 84 2.86 5.46 16.34
C THR A 84 3.12 4.63 15.07
N PRO A 85 2.13 4.31 14.21
CA PRO A 85 2.41 3.60 12.97
C PRO A 85 3.38 4.35 12.04
N PHE A 86 3.45 5.68 12.10
CA PHE A 86 4.42 6.44 11.30
C PHE A 86 5.88 6.15 11.68
N LEU A 87 6.16 5.69 12.91
CA LEU A 87 7.48 5.19 13.29
C LEU A 87 7.82 3.92 12.50
N GLY A 88 6.85 3.01 12.38
CA GLY A 88 6.97 1.83 11.52
C GLY A 88 7.22 2.21 10.07
N LYS A 89 6.48 3.20 9.55
CA LYS A 89 6.69 3.74 8.20
C LYS A 89 8.10 4.29 8.00
N ALA A 90 8.60 5.08 8.94
CA ALA A 90 9.96 5.62 8.88
C ALA A 90 11.01 4.51 8.86
N ALA A 91 10.89 3.52 9.75
CA ALA A 91 11.78 2.36 9.79
C ALA A 91 11.72 1.56 8.48
N GLY A 92 10.52 1.34 7.93
CA GLY A 92 10.30 0.66 6.66
C GLY A 92 10.96 1.38 5.48
N CYS A 93 10.87 2.72 5.42
CA CYS A 93 11.54 3.52 4.38
C CYS A 93 13.06 3.32 4.41
N ILE A 94 13.67 3.39 5.60
CA ILE A 94 15.12 3.24 5.78
C ILE A 94 15.56 1.82 5.42
N ALA A 95 14.87 0.81 5.95
CA ALA A 95 15.18 -0.59 5.68
C ALA A 95 15.04 -0.93 4.18
N CYS A 96 14.03 -0.37 3.52
CA CYS A 96 13.79 -0.63 2.10
C CYS A 96 14.92 -0.13 1.21
N GLY A 97 15.52 1.03 1.51
CA GLY A 97 16.67 1.54 0.74
C GLY A 97 17.79 0.51 0.68
N TRP A 98 18.19 -0.01 1.83
CA TRP A 98 19.24 -1.02 1.94
C TRP A 98 18.87 -2.36 1.29
N ILE A 99 17.65 -2.86 1.53
CA ILE A 99 17.18 -4.13 0.94
C ILE A 99 17.12 -4.03 -0.59
N ALA A 100 16.59 -2.91 -1.10
CA ALA A 100 16.36 -2.74 -2.52
C ALA A 100 17.67 -2.53 -3.30
N GLU A 101 18.71 -1.96 -2.69
CA GLU A 101 20.05 -1.87 -3.29
C GLU A 101 20.80 -3.20 -3.23
N LYS A 102 20.79 -3.89 -2.09
CA LYS A 102 21.59 -5.10 -1.88
C LYS A 102 21.00 -6.34 -2.55
N TRP A 103 19.68 -6.52 -2.46
CA TRP A 103 18.97 -7.72 -2.93
C TRP A 103 18.03 -7.45 -4.11
N GLY A 104 18.02 -6.21 -4.61
CA GLY A 104 17.20 -5.78 -5.73
C GLY A 104 15.74 -5.53 -5.38
N ARG A 105 14.97 -5.05 -6.37
CA ARG A 105 13.57 -4.63 -6.17
C ARG A 105 12.63 -5.79 -5.84
N ARG A 106 12.88 -6.97 -6.39
CA ARG A 106 12.07 -8.18 -6.15
C ARG A 106 12.08 -8.59 -4.67
N ALA A 107 13.25 -8.59 -4.05
CA ALA A 107 13.40 -8.93 -2.63
C ALA A 107 12.70 -7.92 -1.72
N ALA A 108 12.74 -6.63 -2.08
CA ALA A 108 12.01 -5.60 -1.36
C ALA A 108 10.48 -5.82 -1.42
N ILE A 109 9.94 -6.23 -2.57
CA ILE A 109 8.50 -6.54 -2.71
C ILE A 109 8.11 -7.81 -1.93
N LEU A 110 8.97 -8.83 -1.90
CA LEU A 110 8.78 -9.98 -1.00
C LEU A 110 8.73 -9.56 0.47
N GLY A 111 9.63 -8.67 0.88
CA GLY A 111 9.63 -8.09 2.22
C GLY A 111 8.33 -7.37 2.55
N ILE A 112 7.77 -6.60 1.61
CA ILE A 112 6.45 -5.95 1.76
C ILE A 112 5.36 -6.98 2.05
N CYS A 113 5.31 -8.09 1.29
CA CYS A 113 4.31 -9.13 1.51
C CYS A 113 4.47 -9.77 2.90
N LEU A 114 5.68 -10.16 3.29
CA LEU A 114 5.93 -10.82 4.57
C LEU A 114 5.58 -9.91 5.76
N VAL A 115 6.05 -8.67 5.74
CA VAL A 115 5.75 -7.67 6.78
C VAL A 115 4.24 -7.40 6.84
N SER A 116 3.57 -7.37 5.68
CA SER A 116 2.12 -7.24 5.62
C SER A 116 1.38 -8.40 6.28
N PHE A 117 1.78 -9.64 5.99
CA PHE A 117 1.12 -10.81 6.57
C PHE A 117 1.23 -10.80 8.10
N VAL A 118 2.43 -10.52 8.62
CA VAL A 118 2.67 -10.47 10.07
C VAL A 118 1.87 -9.34 10.72
N GLY A 119 1.93 -8.13 10.15
CA GLY A 119 1.25 -6.97 10.71
C GLY A 119 -0.27 -7.13 10.74
N VAL A 120 -0.86 -7.58 9.63
CA VAL A 120 -2.32 -7.77 9.55
C VAL A 120 -2.76 -8.95 10.41
N ALA A 121 -2.02 -10.06 10.46
CA ALA A 121 -2.34 -11.18 11.35
C ALA A 121 -2.37 -10.76 12.83
N LEU A 122 -1.43 -9.91 13.27
CA LEU A 122 -1.41 -9.35 14.61
C LEU A 122 -2.61 -8.43 14.88
N GLN A 123 -3.02 -7.62 13.90
CA GLN A 123 -4.21 -6.77 14.02
C GLN A 123 -5.50 -7.62 14.09
N THR A 124 -5.68 -8.59 13.21
CA THR A 124 -6.89 -9.42 13.16
C THR A 124 -7.05 -10.30 14.41
N SER A 125 -5.94 -10.79 14.98
CA SER A 125 -5.92 -11.59 16.20
C SER A 125 -5.90 -10.76 17.50
N ALA A 126 -5.95 -9.43 17.40
CA ALA A 126 -5.83 -8.56 18.55
C ALA A 126 -6.93 -8.80 19.59
N THR A 127 -6.49 -8.93 20.83
CA THR A 127 -7.34 -8.96 22.04
C THR A 127 -7.11 -7.76 22.94
N THR A 128 -5.99 -7.04 22.75
CA THR A 128 -5.63 -5.84 23.49
C THR A 128 -5.30 -4.69 22.55
N ALA A 129 -5.54 -3.46 23.00
CA ALA A 129 -5.22 -2.24 22.26
C ALA A 129 -3.72 -2.13 21.93
N ALA A 130 -2.85 -2.61 22.83
CA ALA A 130 -1.41 -2.65 22.63
C ALA A 130 -1.02 -3.59 21.47
N GLN A 131 -1.56 -4.82 21.45
CA GLN A 131 -1.31 -5.77 20.36
C GLN A 131 -1.76 -5.20 19.01
N PHE A 132 -2.94 -4.57 18.98
CA PHE A 132 -3.46 -3.91 17.79
C PHE A 132 -2.52 -2.80 17.30
N THR A 133 -2.05 -1.95 18.22
CA THR A 133 -1.12 -0.86 17.92
C THR A 133 0.21 -1.37 17.37
N ILE A 134 0.78 -2.43 17.96
CA ILE A 134 2.00 -3.07 17.46
C ILE A 134 1.78 -3.65 16.05
N GLY A 135 0.64 -4.31 15.83
CA GLY A 135 0.25 -4.78 14.50
C GLY A 135 0.20 -3.65 13.47
N ARG A 136 -0.34 -2.48 13.84
CA ARG A 136 -0.34 -1.28 12.97
C ARG A 136 1.06 -0.76 12.69
N ILE A 137 1.95 -0.71 13.68
CA ILE A 137 3.35 -0.29 13.49
C ILE A 137 4.04 -1.18 12.44
N ILE A 138 3.88 -2.50 12.57
CA ILE A 138 4.47 -3.46 11.62
C ILE A 138 3.86 -3.27 10.22
N THR A 139 2.54 -3.11 10.14
CA THR A 139 1.83 -2.91 8.86
C THR A 139 2.28 -1.62 8.18
N PHE A 140 2.48 -0.54 8.94
CA PHE A 140 3.05 0.69 8.39
C PHE A 140 4.53 0.55 7.98
N GLY A 141 5.26 -0.40 8.56
CA GLY A 141 6.57 -0.82 8.04
C GLY A 141 6.50 -1.28 6.59
N MET A 142 5.53 -2.12 6.25
CA MET A 142 5.25 -2.50 4.86
C MET A 142 4.94 -1.28 3.99
N THR A 143 4.11 -0.35 4.49
CA THR A 143 3.78 0.90 3.80
C THR A 143 5.01 1.75 3.52
N GLY A 144 5.94 1.83 4.48
CA GLY A 144 7.22 2.53 4.34
C GLY A 144 8.11 1.91 3.26
N MET A 145 8.13 0.58 3.17
CA MET A 145 8.83 -0.10 2.09
C MET A 145 8.17 0.15 0.73
N ALA A 146 6.83 0.10 0.68
CA ALA A 146 6.04 0.31 -0.53
C ALA A 146 6.23 1.71 -1.13
N ILE A 147 6.20 2.76 -0.32
CA ILE A 147 6.36 4.15 -0.79
C ILE A 147 7.76 4.43 -1.38
N VAL A 148 8.76 3.61 -1.03
CA VAL A 148 10.11 3.69 -1.60
C VAL A 148 10.23 2.81 -2.85
N VAL A 149 9.94 1.52 -2.76
CA VAL A 149 10.23 0.58 -3.85
C VAL A 149 9.34 0.77 -5.07
N ILE A 150 8.06 1.11 -4.88
CA ILE A 150 7.08 1.22 -5.98
C ILE A 150 7.46 2.32 -6.98
N PRO A 151 7.70 3.58 -6.55
CA PRO A 151 8.06 4.65 -7.49
C PRO A 151 9.44 4.42 -8.13
N ILE A 152 10.38 3.83 -7.40
CA ILE A 152 11.71 3.50 -7.93
C ILE A 152 11.57 2.45 -9.04
N TYR A 153 10.87 1.34 -8.76
CA TYR A 153 10.70 0.27 -9.74
C TYR A 153 9.87 0.75 -10.95
N SER A 154 8.87 1.59 -10.70
CA SER A 154 8.13 2.30 -11.75
C SER A 154 9.06 3.10 -12.66
N ALA A 155 9.98 3.90 -12.10
CA ALA A 155 10.88 4.76 -12.87
C ALA A 155 11.94 3.97 -13.67
N GLU A 156 12.36 2.82 -13.14
CA GLU A 156 13.31 1.89 -13.79
C GLU A 156 12.68 1.21 -15.02
N VAL A 157 11.41 0.81 -14.94
CA VAL A 157 10.73 0.05 -16.01
C VAL A 157 10.02 0.96 -17.01
N SER A 158 9.59 2.16 -16.60
CA SER A 158 8.78 3.03 -17.46
C SER A 158 9.61 3.84 -18.47
N PRO A 159 9.16 3.90 -19.74
CA PRO A 159 9.69 4.84 -20.72
C PRO A 159 9.60 6.28 -20.23
N LYS A 160 10.60 7.13 -20.53
CA LYS A 160 10.68 8.53 -20.07
C LYS A 160 9.38 9.32 -20.29
N VAL A 161 8.70 9.08 -21.42
CA VAL A 161 7.47 9.78 -21.82
C VAL A 161 6.24 9.39 -20.98
N LEU A 162 6.26 8.21 -20.34
CA LEU A 162 5.12 7.67 -19.59
C LEU A 162 5.26 7.78 -18.07
N ARG A 163 6.44 8.16 -17.54
CA ARG A 163 6.72 8.14 -16.10
C ARG A 163 5.68 8.90 -15.26
N GLY A 164 5.26 10.07 -15.72
CA GLY A 164 4.24 10.87 -15.03
C GLY A 164 2.90 10.16 -14.91
N MET A 165 2.50 9.40 -15.93
CA MET A 165 1.25 8.64 -15.93
C MET A 165 1.31 7.40 -15.03
N PHE A 166 2.51 6.81 -14.89
CA PHE A 166 2.75 5.72 -13.94
C PHE A 166 2.63 6.22 -12.51
N ALA A 167 3.29 7.34 -12.19
CA ALA A 167 3.21 7.97 -10.88
C ALA A 167 1.78 8.36 -10.51
N SER A 168 1.02 8.96 -11.44
CA SER A 168 -0.37 9.33 -11.18
C SER A 168 -1.27 8.11 -10.97
N THR A 169 -1.07 7.03 -11.74
CA THR A 169 -1.86 5.80 -11.56
C THR A 169 -1.60 5.16 -10.20
N ILE A 170 -0.35 5.14 -9.73
CA ILE A 170 -0.02 4.68 -8.36
C ILE A 170 -0.81 5.49 -7.33
N GLN A 171 -0.82 6.82 -7.45
CA GLN A 171 -1.56 7.67 -6.50
C GLN A 171 -3.08 7.47 -6.58
N VAL A 172 -3.65 7.33 -7.78
CA VAL A 172 -5.08 7.02 -7.96
C VAL A 172 -5.43 5.69 -7.30
N MET A 173 -4.57 4.68 -7.41
CA MET A 173 -4.81 3.36 -6.81
C MET A 173 -4.74 3.38 -5.28
N ILE A 174 -3.92 4.25 -4.69
CA ILE A 174 -3.91 4.48 -3.23
C ILE A 174 -5.27 5.04 -2.79
N ILE A 175 -5.76 6.09 -3.46
CA ILE A 175 -7.06 6.68 -3.12
C ILE A 175 -8.19 5.68 -3.38
N PHE A 176 -8.11 4.91 -4.46
CA PHE A 176 -9.08 3.87 -4.75
C PHE A 176 -9.11 2.80 -3.65
N GLY A 177 -7.96 2.36 -3.13
CA GLY A 177 -7.87 1.48 -1.96
C GLY A 177 -8.51 2.05 -0.70
N GLN A 178 -8.31 3.36 -0.44
CA GLN A 178 -8.96 4.05 0.67
C GLN A 178 -10.49 4.09 0.53
N VAL A 179 -11.00 4.32 -0.68
CA VAL A 179 -12.44 4.30 -0.96
C VAL A 179 -13.01 2.89 -0.75
N ILE A 180 -12.38 1.87 -1.32
CA ILE A 180 -12.85 0.48 -1.18
C ILE A 180 -12.83 0.03 0.29
N SER A 181 -11.77 0.31 1.03
CA SER A 181 -11.72 -0.02 2.47
C SER A 181 -12.80 0.71 3.28
N THR A 182 -13.08 1.97 2.96
CA THR A 182 -14.18 2.72 3.60
C THR A 182 -15.54 2.10 3.28
N LEU A 183 -15.77 1.65 2.04
CA LEU A 183 -17.00 0.96 1.65
C LEU A 183 -17.16 -0.38 2.35
N VAL A 184 -16.09 -1.18 2.46
CA VAL A 184 -16.08 -2.44 3.20
C VAL A 184 -16.43 -2.20 4.67
N THR A 185 -15.80 -1.20 5.27
CA THR A 185 -16.04 -0.80 6.66
C THR A 185 -17.47 -0.28 6.86
N TYR A 186 -18.01 0.48 5.91
CA TYR A 186 -19.41 0.88 5.92
C TYR A 186 -20.36 -0.33 5.85
N GLY A 187 -20.03 -1.35 5.06
CA GLY A 187 -20.80 -2.58 4.94
C GLY A 187 -20.80 -3.44 6.21
N THR A 188 -19.71 -3.45 6.97
CA THR A 188 -19.60 -4.24 8.22
C THR A 188 -19.96 -3.46 9.48
N LYS A 189 -20.27 -2.15 9.39
CA LYS A 189 -20.53 -1.29 10.56
C LYS A 189 -21.68 -1.74 11.46
N SER A 190 -22.68 -2.42 10.91
CA SER A 190 -23.86 -2.90 11.64
C SER A 190 -23.59 -4.19 12.41
N MET A 191 -22.46 -4.85 12.17
CA MET A 191 -22.09 -6.06 12.89
C MET A 191 -21.56 -5.70 14.27
N GLN A 192 -22.33 -6.04 15.30
CA GLN A 192 -21.98 -5.78 16.70
C GLN A 192 -20.93 -6.75 17.25
N SER A 193 -20.74 -7.91 16.61
CA SER A 193 -19.71 -8.87 17.00
C SER A 193 -18.31 -8.39 16.59
N ALA A 194 -17.27 -9.00 17.17
CA ALA A 194 -15.88 -8.74 16.80
C ALA A 194 -15.59 -8.96 15.30
N ALA A 195 -16.45 -9.67 14.57
CA ALA A 195 -16.34 -9.83 13.12
C ALA A 195 -16.46 -8.47 12.38
N GLY A 196 -17.20 -7.50 12.92
CA GLY A 196 -17.44 -6.22 12.26
C GLY A 196 -16.16 -5.44 11.94
N TRP A 197 -15.19 -5.42 12.87
CA TRP A 197 -13.89 -4.78 12.67
C TRP A 197 -12.81 -5.75 12.16
N ARG A 198 -12.91 -7.05 12.47
CA ARG A 198 -11.95 -8.06 12.01
C ARG A 198 -12.06 -8.35 10.51
N ILE A 199 -13.26 -8.32 9.93
CA ILE A 199 -13.47 -8.60 8.50
C ILE A 199 -12.75 -7.58 7.61
N PRO A 200 -12.94 -6.25 7.78
CA PRO A 200 -12.22 -5.25 6.98
C PRO A 200 -10.70 -5.42 7.06
N ILE A 201 -10.17 -5.64 8.27
CA ILE A 201 -8.73 -5.84 8.50
C ILE A 201 -8.25 -7.14 7.87
N GLY A 202 -8.98 -8.24 8.06
CA GLY A 202 -8.62 -9.54 7.49
C GLY A 202 -8.65 -9.54 5.95
N LEU A 203 -9.56 -8.76 5.35
CA LEU A 203 -9.66 -8.63 3.90
C LEU A 203 -8.39 -8.03 3.28
N GLN A 204 -7.67 -7.20 4.04
CA GLN A 204 -6.37 -6.67 3.65
C GLN A 204 -5.36 -7.77 3.32
N LEU A 205 -5.48 -8.99 3.87
CA LEU A 205 -4.58 -10.12 3.56
C LEU A 205 -4.70 -10.63 2.12
N LEU A 206 -5.84 -10.41 1.46
CA LEU A 206 -6.06 -10.90 0.11
C LEU A 206 -5.10 -10.25 -0.90
N VAL A 207 -4.83 -8.95 -0.75
CA VAL A 207 -4.00 -8.21 -1.71
C VAL A 207 -2.52 -8.65 -1.65
N PRO A 208 -1.86 -8.73 -0.47
CA PRO A 208 -0.54 -9.33 -0.32
C PRO A 208 -0.47 -10.77 -0.81
N ALA A 209 -1.52 -11.58 -0.62
CA ALA A 209 -1.56 -12.96 -1.13
C ALA A 209 -1.52 -13.01 -2.65
N ILE A 210 -2.30 -12.17 -3.33
CA ILE A 210 -2.28 -12.04 -4.79
C ILE A 210 -0.91 -11.56 -5.28
N ILE A 211 -0.32 -10.56 -4.60
CA ILE A 211 1.02 -10.03 -4.92
C ILE A 211 2.10 -11.10 -4.74
N PHE A 212 2.00 -11.90 -3.68
CA PHE A 212 2.95 -12.97 -3.37
C PHE A 212 2.87 -14.11 -4.39
N LEU A 213 1.67 -14.51 -4.81
CA LEU A 213 1.48 -15.53 -5.85
C LEU A 213 1.96 -15.05 -7.22
N SER A 214 1.70 -13.78 -7.57
CA SER A 214 2.12 -13.19 -8.85
C SER A 214 3.62 -12.86 -8.92
N LEU A 215 4.33 -12.87 -7.78
CA LEU A 215 5.79 -12.73 -7.71
C LEU A 215 6.52 -13.84 -8.46
N ALA A 216 5.99 -15.07 -8.46
CA ALA A 216 6.54 -16.20 -9.22
C ALA A 216 6.42 -16.00 -10.74
N LEU A 217 5.36 -15.33 -11.20
CA LEU A 217 5.18 -14.98 -12.62
C LEU A 217 6.16 -13.88 -13.04
N ILE A 218 6.36 -12.85 -12.21
CA ILE A 218 7.35 -11.79 -12.48
C ILE A 218 8.77 -12.35 -12.53
N ALA A 219 9.08 -13.30 -11.64
CA ALA A 219 10.39 -13.96 -11.59
C ALA A 219 10.77 -14.54 -12.96
N ARG A 220 9.83 -15.27 -13.60
CA ARG A 220 9.99 -15.88 -14.93
C ARG A 220 10.01 -14.87 -16.07
N VAL A 221 9.22 -13.79 -15.97
CA VAL A 221 9.13 -12.82 -17.08
C VAL A 221 10.40 -11.97 -17.19
N THR A 222 10.97 -11.48 -16.09
CA THR A 222 12.21 -10.68 -16.19
C THR A 222 13.44 -11.54 -16.55
N SER A 223 13.44 -12.84 -16.27
CA SER A 223 14.53 -13.74 -16.70
C SER A 223 14.52 -14.07 -18.19
N LEU A 224 13.42 -13.78 -18.91
CA LEU A 224 13.33 -13.96 -20.36
C LEU A 224 13.77 -12.72 -21.16
N VAL A 225 14.03 -11.60 -20.46
CA VAL A 225 14.33 -10.31 -21.08
C VAL A 225 15.76 -9.83 -20.76
N ALA A 226 16.42 -10.47 -19.78
CA ALA A 226 17.84 -10.28 -19.47
C ALA A 226 18.68 -11.32 -20.23
#